data_AF-A0A8B6LV29-F1
#
_entry.id   AF-A0A8B6LV29-F1
#
_cell.length_a   1.000
_cell.length_b   1.000
_cell.length_c   1.000
_cell.angle_alpha   90.00
_cell.angle_beta   90.00
_cell.angle_gamma   90.00
#
_symmetry.space_group_name_H-M   'P 1'
#
loop_
_entity.id
_entity.type
_entity.pdbx_description
1 polymer ?
#
loop_
_entity_poly.entity_id
_entity_poly.type
_entity_poly.pdbx_seq_one_letter_code
_entity_poly.pdbx_strand_id
1 'polypeptide(L)' 'MLRSGDSIRLTSNEREVFASITGGEGLPAPTTVAEHNKALQDASEYHAQRDTAEDKLLAALALDLLA' A
#
# COMPACT_ATOMS: atom_id res chain seq x y z
N MET A 1 -1.30 11.38 5.53
CA MET A 1 -1.58 10.21 6.38
C MET A 1 -1.60 10.73 7.79
N LEU A 2 -2.62 10.40 8.59
CA LEU A 2 -2.61 10.75 10.01
C LEU A 2 -2.11 9.54 10.80
N ARG A 3 -0.93 9.66 11.40
CA ARG A 3 -0.32 8.64 12.28
C ARG A 3 -0.43 9.11 13.72
N SER A 4 -0.92 8.25 14.60
CA SER A 4 -0.93 8.47 16.05
C SER A 4 -0.50 7.19 16.74
N GLY A 5 0.77 7.13 17.17
CA GLY A 5 1.40 5.89 17.64
C GLY A 5 1.36 4.80 16.56
N ASP A 6 0.73 3.68 16.90
CA ASP A 6 0.56 2.53 16.02
C ASP A 6 -0.68 2.62 15.11
N SER A 7 -1.53 3.63 15.32
CA SER A 7 -2.74 3.83 14.55
C SER A 7 -2.47 4.71 13.33
N ILE A 8 -3.05 4.32 12.20
CA ILE A 8 -3.04 5.06 10.94
C ILE A 8 -4.47 5.36 10.51
N ARG A 9 -4.69 6.55 9.96
CA ARG A 9 -5.88 6.88 9.19
C ARG A 9 -5.46 7.49 7.86
N LEU A 10 -5.82 6.80 6.78
CA LEU A 10 -5.64 7.29 5.42
C LEU A 10 -6.70 8.35 5.12
N THR A 11 -6.28 9.43 4.46
CA THR A 11 -7.22 10.37 3.81
C THR A 11 -7.88 9.71 2.59
N SER A 12 -8.95 10.31 2.03
CA SER A 12 -9.63 9.74 0.86
C SER A 12 -8.69 9.51 -0.33
N ASN A 13 -7.82 10.48 -0.62
CA ASN A 13 -6.83 10.39 -1.70
C ASN A 13 -5.81 9.27 -1.43
N GLU A 14 -5.32 9.14 -0.19
CA GLU A 14 -4.37 8.09 0.17
C GLU A 14 -4.99 6.70 0.13
N ARG A 15 -6.28 6.60 0.47
CA ARG A 15 -7.03 5.36 0.34
C ARG A 15 -7.16 4.94 -1.12
N GLU A 16 -7.41 5.89 -2.04
CA GLU A 16 -7.48 5.60 -3.48
C GLU A 16 -6.14 5.11 -4.03
N VAL A 17 -5.05 5.80 -3.69
CA VAL A 17 -3.68 5.40 -4.07
C VAL A 17 -3.33 4.03 -3.49
N PHE A 18 -3.60 3.81 -2.19
CA PHE A 18 -3.37 2.54 -1.53
C PHE A 18 -4.18 1.40 -2.16
N ALA A 19 -5.45 1.62 -2.47
CA ALA A 19 -6.30 0.62 -3.13
C ALA A 19 -5.79 0.28 -4.55
N SER A 20 -5.30 1.29 -5.27
CA SER A 20 -4.73 1.11 -6.61
C SER A 20 -3.46 0.25 -6.60
N ILE A 21 -2.60 0.44 -5.59
CA ILE A 21 -1.34 -0.31 -5.42
C ILE A 21 -1.59 -1.72 -4.89
N THR A 22 -2.52 -1.89 -3.94
CA THR A 22 -2.79 -3.20 -3.33
C THR A 22 -3.79 -4.05 -4.11
N GLY A 23 -4.32 -3.55 -5.23
CA GLY A 23 -5.37 -4.21 -6.02
C GLY A 23 -6.71 -4.37 -5.26
N GLY A 24 -6.85 -3.69 -4.13
CA GLY A 24 -7.92 -3.86 -3.16
C GLY A 24 -9.05 -2.86 -3.34
N GLU A 25 -9.69 -2.81 -4.51
CA GLU A 25 -10.97 -2.09 -4.62
C GLU A 25 -11.99 -2.73 -3.68
N GLY A 26 -12.30 -2.06 -2.58
CA GLY A 26 -13.29 -2.50 -1.58
C GLY A 26 -12.71 -3.12 -0.30
N LEU A 27 -11.39 -3.21 -0.13
CA LEU A 27 -10.82 -3.62 1.15
C LEU A 27 -10.97 -2.49 2.20
N PRO A 28 -11.27 -2.82 3.47
CA PRO A 28 -11.25 -1.82 4.53
C PRO A 28 -9.85 -1.21 4.63
N ALA A 29 -9.76 0.12 4.73
CA ALA A 29 -8.44 0.74 4.89
C ALA A 29 -7.78 0.25 6.18
N PRO A 30 -6.45 0.08 6.16
CA PRO A 30 -5.70 -0.29 7.34
C PRO A 30 -5.93 0.75 8.44
N THR A 31 -6.02 0.26 9.68
CA THR A 31 -6.20 1.09 10.87
C THR A 31 -4.95 1.14 11.73
N THR A 32 -3.99 0.24 11.48
CA THR A 32 -2.67 0.24 12.10
C THR A 32 -1.53 0.37 11.09
N VAL A 33 -0.38 0.89 11.54
CA VAL A 33 0.84 0.99 10.71
C VAL A 33 1.30 -0.41 10.29
N ALA A 34 1.16 -1.41 11.16
CA ALA A 34 1.52 -2.79 10.84
C ALA A 34 0.67 -3.37 9.70
N GLU A 35 -0.65 -3.16 9.73
CA GLU A 35 -1.55 -3.57 8.64
C GLU A 35 -1.21 -2.85 7.32
N HIS A 36 -0.94 -1.55 7.41
CA HIS A 36 -0.58 -0.74 6.25
C HIS A 36 0.72 -1.23 5.59
N ASN A 37 1.78 -1.38 6.38
CA ASN A 37 3.08 -1.81 5.90
C ASN A 37 3.03 -3.25 5.36
N LYS A 38 2.30 -4.14 6.02
CA LYS A 38 2.13 -5.52 5.55
C LYS A 38 1.45 -5.56 4.18
N ALA A 39 0.36 -4.82 4.00
CA ALA A 39 -0.36 -4.80 2.73
C ALA A 39 0.48 -4.20 1.58
N LEU A 40 1.26 -3.15 1.86
CA LEU A 40 2.19 -2.59 0.89
C LEU A 40 3.34 -3.55 0.55
N GLN A 41 3.85 -4.27 1.54
CA GLN A 41 4.88 -5.28 1.34
C GLN A 41 4.36 -6.44 0.49
N ASP A 42 3.18 -6.98 0.82
CA ASP A 42 2.53 -8.04 0.04
C ASP A 42 2.27 -7.59 -1.41
N ALA A 43 1.83 -6.34 -1.61
CA ALA A 43 1.64 -5.75 -2.94
C ALA A 43 2.97 -5.59 -3.70
N SER A 44 4.01 -5.12 -3.03
CA SER A 44 5.34 -5.00 -3.63
C SER A 44 5.87 -6.35 -4.10
N GLU A 45 5.77 -7.39 -3.26
CA GLU A 45 6.18 -8.74 -3.60
C GLU A 45 5.35 -9.32 -4.74
N TYR A 46 4.03 -9.07 -4.75
CA TYR A 46 3.14 -9.48 -5.84
C TYR A 46 3.54 -8.86 -7.18
N HIS A 47 3.80 -7.55 -7.20
CA HIS A 47 4.20 -6.85 -8.42
C HIS A 47 5.64 -7.18 -8.84
N ALA A 48 6.55 -7.38 -7.89
CA ALA A 48 7.95 -7.74 -8.17
C ALA A 48 8.09 -9.10 -8.88
N GLN A 49 7.13 -10.01 -8.69
CA GLN A 49 7.10 -11.31 -9.38
C GLN A 49 6.64 -11.20 -10.85
N ARG A 50 6.14 -10.05 -11.29
CA ARG A 50 5.62 -9.83 -12.64
C ARG A 50 6.65 -9.11 -13.50
N ASP A 51 6.72 -9.47 -14.78
CA ASP A 51 7.83 -9.05 -15.64
C ASP A 51 7.53 -7.82 -16.51
N THR A 52 6.51 -7.05 -16.16
CA THR A 52 6.20 -5.79 -16.86
C THR A 52 6.95 -4.61 -16.22
N ALA A 53 7.29 -3.60 -17.03
CA ALA A 53 7.92 -2.39 -16.53
C ALA A 53 7.00 -1.62 -15.55
N GLU A 54 5.69 -1.67 -15.78
CA GLU A 54 4.67 -1.07 -14.93
C GLU A 54 4.59 -1.75 -13.56
N ASP A 55 4.61 -3.09 -13.52
CA ASP A 55 4.64 -3.84 -12.27
C ASP A 55 5.91 -3.55 -11.45
N LYS A 56 7.08 -3.41 -12.10
CA LYS A 56 8.33 -3.04 -11.41
C LYS A 56 8.26 -1.63 -10.80
N LEU A 57 7.58 -0.68 -11.46
CA LEU A 57 7.35 0.65 -10.92
C LEU A 57 6.36 0.62 -9.75
N LEU A 58 5.29 -0.17 -9.83
CA LEU A 58 4.33 -0.35 -8.73
C LEU A 58 4.98 -1.02 -7.51
N ALA A 59 5.86 -1.99 -7.72
CA ALA A 59 6.61 -2.64 -6.66
C ALA A 59 7.54 -1.64 -5.91
N ALA A 60 8.22 -0.76 -6.66
CA ALA A 60 9.05 0.28 -6.08
C ALA A 60 8.22 1.34 -5.33
N LEU A 61 7.11 1.79 -5.91
CA LEU A 61 6.20 2.74 -5.27
C LEU A 61 5.63 2.18 -3.96
N ALA A 62 5.28 0.90 -3.93
CA ALA A 62 4.80 0.24 -2.71
C ALA A 62 5.86 0.23 -1.60
N LEU A 63 7.13 0.03 -1.93
CA LEU A 63 8.24 0.09 -0.96
C LEU A 63 8.48 1.51 -0.45
N ASP A 64 8.42 2.51 -1.33
CA ASP A 64 8.61 3.93 -0.95
C ASP A 64 7.52 4.45 0.00
N LEU A 65 6.35 3.80 0.02
CA LEU A 65 5.22 4.15 0.88
C LEU A 65 5.22 3.46 2.25
N LEU A 66 6.19 2.58 2.52
CA LEU A 66 6.34 1.95 3.83
C LEU A 66 6.68 3.01 4.90
N ALA A 67 5.96 2.99 6.02
CA ALA A 67 5.98 4.03 7.08
C ALA A 67 6.68 3.61 8.39
#